data_AF-A0A0B7MPP6-F1
#
_entry.id   AF-A0A0B7MPP6-F1
#
_cell.length_a   1.000
_cell.length_b   1.000
_cell.length_c   1.000
_cell.angle_alpha   90.00
_cell.angle_beta   90.00
_cell.angle_gamma   90.00
#
_symmetry.space_group_name_H-M   'P 1'
#
loop_
_entity.id
_entity.type
_entity.pdbx_description
1 polymer ?
#
loop_
_entity_poly.entity_id
_entity_poly.type
_entity_poly.pdbx_seq_one_letter_code
_entity_poly.pdbx_strand_id
1 'polypeptide(L)'
;MQNKQLDSGIAIFAEDRGLVYTSPMVLELVDVEDLRSIADGKSTRRLTDKDGCPVQVKSEKTNMDGQSVTIAVLTWREQQEHRDPREPQEPVEERLALLEKVLDTVYEGVIVTDTEGKIIFFNSALESMEGLKRDEVVGRYLSEVYKVSSDKFDHQLVVESGEPYKEHSTTYFTAKGEEINLVASYYPVSHQGEIIGAFSLCRDFTRIKDLLTKNMNLQRQVQSKREDAKNLNNGTRYIIEDFIYASDQIDRLINQAQKAALSDFPVLVYGETGTGKEVLVQGIHNASTRRDEAFVGINCAAIPETLLESTLFGTVKGAFTGAVGQSGVVSEQAGKGHTVSR
;
A
#
# COMPACT_ATOMS: atom_id res chain seq x y z
N MET A 1 10.59 -39.33 26.58
CA MET A 1 9.16 -39.36 26.20
C MET A 1 8.69 -37.91 26.27
N GLN A 2 9.18 -37.07 25.37
CA GLN A 2 8.57 -36.66 24.10
C GLN A 2 7.30 -35.81 24.31
N ASN A 3 7.54 -34.49 24.35
CA ASN A 3 6.57 -33.43 24.09
C ASN A 3 5.68 -33.82 22.92
N LYS A 4 4.37 -33.97 23.14
CA LYS A 4 3.36 -33.91 22.09
C LYS A 4 2.55 -32.64 22.27
N GLN A 5 3.13 -31.56 21.77
CA GLN A 5 2.47 -30.32 21.44
C GLN A 5 2.22 -30.38 19.93
N LEU A 6 0.99 -30.63 19.49
CA LEU A 6 0.66 -30.72 18.05
C LEU A 6 -0.77 -30.28 17.81
N ASP A 7 -0.99 -29.06 17.30
CA ASP A 7 -2.37 -28.63 16.97
C ASP A 7 -2.54 -28.01 15.57
N SER A 8 -1.56 -27.29 15.01
CA SER A 8 -1.64 -26.90 13.60
C SER A 8 -0.31 -26.44 13.01
N GLY A 9 -0.21 -26.53 11.69
CA GLY A 9 0.93 -26.02 10.92
C GLY A 9 0.43 -25.32 9.66
N ILE A 10 1.24 -24.41 9.12
CA ILE A 10 0.93 -23.71 7.86
C ILE A 10 2.05 -24.01 6.87
N ALA A 11 1.69 -24.28 5.62
CA ALA A 11 2.61 -24.36 4.49
C ALA A 11 2.08 -23.49 3.34
N ILE A 12 2.97 -22.79 2.66
CA ILE A 12 2.65 -21.89 1.56
C ILE A 12 3.47 -22.32 0.34
N PHE A 13 2.80 -22.59 -0.78
CA PHE A 13 3.41 -23.04 -2.02
C PHE A 13 3.18 -22.01 -3.12
N ALA A 14 4.25 -21.53 -3.75
CA ALA A 14 4.17 -20.80 -5.00
C ALA A 14 4.18 -21.76 -6.19
N GLU A 15 3.41 -21.42 -7.24
CA GLU A 15 3.22 -22.28 -8.40
C GLU A 15 4.53 -22.58 -9.15
N ASP A 16 5.42 -21.59 -9.28
CA ASP A 16 6.72 -21.65 -9.96
C ASP A 16 7.92 -21.99 -9.05
N ARG A 17 7.86 -21.68 -7.75
CA ARG A 17 9.00 -21.81 -6.81
C ARG A 17 8.87 -22.95 -5.79
N GLY A 18 7.71 -23.60 -5.69
CA GLY A 18 7.47 -24.65 -4.71
C GLY A 18 7.22 -24.08 -3.30
N LEU A 19 7.68 -24.76 -2.26
CA LEU A 19 7.42 -24.33 -0.88
C LEU A 19 8.14 -23.01 -0.56
N VAL A 20 7.36 -21.97 -0.25
CA VAL A 20 7.83 -20.61 0.05
C VAL A 20 8.00 -20.41 1.56
N TYR A 21 7.07 -20.95 2.33
CA TYR A 21 7.07 -20.84 3.78
C TYR A 21 6.43 -22.09 4.39
N THR A 22 6.94 -22.52 5.53
CA THR A 22 6.24 -23.51 6.34
C THR A 22 6.62 -23.38 7.80
N SER A 23 5.71 -23.75 8.69
CA SER A 23 6.04 -23.95 10.10
C SER A 23 7.12 -25.05 10.21
N PRO A 24 8.20 -24.87 11.00
CA PRO A 24 9.32 -25.82 11.09
C PRO A 24 8.88 -27.26 11.35
N MET A 25 7.88 -27.43 12.23
CA MET A 25 7.28 -28.72 12.58
C MET A 25 6.68 -29.49 11.39
N VAL A 26 6.15 -28.80 10.38
CA VAL A 26 5.57 -29.45 9.20
C VAL A 26 6.66 -30.13 8.36
N LEU A 27 7.85 -29.54 8.25
CA LEU A 27 9.00 -30.17 7.57
C LEU A 27 9.49 -31.41 8.31
N GLU A 28 9.41 -31.38 9.63
CA GLU A 28 9.86 -32.48 10.47
C GLU A 28 8.91 -33.66 10.44
N LEU A 29 7.60 -33.41 10.34
CA LEU A 29 6.57 -34.40 10.53
C LEU A 29 5.92 -34.90 9.25
N VAL A 30 5.92 -34.12 8.18
CA VAL A 30 5.09 -34.38 7.00
C VAL A 30 5.94 -34.31 5.72
N ASP A 31 5.67 -35.21 4.79
CA ASP A 31 6.29 -35.13 3.46
C ASP A 31 5.74 -33.93 2.68
N VAL A 32 6.62 -33.03 2.29
CA VAL A 32 6.29 -31.76 1.65
C VAL A 32 5.71 -31.96 0.25
N GLU A 33 6.14 -33.00 -0.48
CA GLU A 33 5.63 -33.29 -1.82
C GLU A 33 4.20 -33.84 -1.77
N ASP A 34 3.95 -34.75 -0.82
CA ASP A 34 2.60 -35.27 -0.57
C ASP A 34 1.65 -34.15 -0.08
N LEU A 35 2.11 -33.30 0.84
CA LEU A 35 1.37 -32.14 1.30
C LEU A 35 1.04 -31.19 0.13
N ARG A 36 2.01 -30.88 -0.74
CA ARG A 36 1.79 -30.03 -1.91
C ARG A 36 0.76 -30.63 -2.86
N SER A 37 0.87 -31.93 -3.13
CA SER A 37 -0.04 -32.65 -4.03
C SER A 37 -1.48 -32.61 -3.52
N ILE A 38 -1.68 -32.77 -2.20
CA ILE A 38 -2.98 -32.69 -1.55
C ILE A 38 -3.48 -31.23 -1.54
N ALA A 39 -2.64 -30.27 -1.19
CA ALA A 39 -2.99 -28.85 -1.14
C ALA A 39 -3.39 -28.28 -2.51
N ASP A 40 -2.73 -28.72 -3.59
CA ASP A 40 -3.08 -28.35 -4.96
C ASP A 40 -4.33 -29.08 -5.51
N GLY A 41 -4.91 -30.01 -4.74
CA GLY A 41 -6.04 -30.84 -5.15
C GLY A 41 -5.68 -31.95 -6.15
N LYS A 42 -4.38 -32.26 -6.31
CA LYS A 42 -3.87 -33.29 -7.23
C LYS A 42 -3.92 -34.70 -6.64
N SER A 43 -4.04 -34.81 -5.31
CA SER A 43 -4.14 -36.08 -4.59
C SER A 43 -5.24 -36.03 -3.54
N THR A 44 -6.03 -37.09 -3.44
CA THR A 44 -7.05 -37.31 -2.39
C THR A 44 -6.58 -38.28 -1.31
N ARG A 45 -5.30 -38.68 -1.34
CA ARG A 45 -4.72 -39.57 -0.34
C ARG A 45 -4.78 -38.91 1.04
N ARG A 46 -4.98 -39.73 2.06
CA ARG A 46 -4.96 -39.28 3.45
C ARG A 46 -3.52 -38.97 3.84
N LEU A 47 -3.24 -37.73 4.22
CA LEU A 47 -1.93 -37.34 4.74
C LEU A 47 -1.78 -37.88 6.15
N THR A 48 -0.61 -38.45 6.43
CA THR A 48 -0.20 -38.84 7.77
C THR A 48 1.15 -38.23 8.08
N ASP A 49 1.42 -37.93 9.34
CA ASP A 49 2.78 -37.60 9.75
C ASP A 49 3.66 -38.87 9.79
N LYS A 50 4.95 -38.68 10.08
CA LYS A 50 5.95 -39.75 10.22
C LYS A 50 5.63 -40.77 11.31
N ASP A 51 4.78 -40.42 12.28
CA ASP A 51 4.32 -41.31 13.34
C ASP A 51 3.00 -42.02 12.97
N GLY A 52 2.49 -41.80 11.76
CA GLY A 52 1.26 -42.39 11.25
C GLY A 52 -0.02 -41.69 11.74
N CYS A 53 0.09 -40.53 12.39
CA CYS A 53 -1.09 -39.79 12.84
C CYS A 53 -1.76 -39.09 11.65
N PRO A 54 -3.09 -39.15 11.53
CA PRO A 54 -3.81 -38.48 10.44
C PRO A 54 -3.70 -36.96 10.51
N VAL A 55 -3.32 -36.35 9.38
CA VAL A 55 -3.25 -34.90 9.20
C VAL A 55 -4.38 -34.46 8.28
N GLN A 56 -5.21 -33.53 8.72
CA GLN A 56 -6.20 -32.87 7.87
C GLN A 56 -5.57 -31.64 7.23
N VAL A 57 -5.70 -31.52 5.92
CA VAL A 57 -5.21 -30.39 5.15
C VAL A 57 -6.41 -29.62 4.61
N LYS A 58 -6.49 -28.33 4.91
CA LYS A 58 -7.36 -27.38 4.20
C LYS A 58 -6.47 -26.43 3.42
N SER A 59 -6.75 -26.23 2.14
CA SER A 59 -5.97 -25.32 1.32
C SER A 59 -6.85 -24.34 0.55
N GLU A 60 -6.28 -23.17 0.27
CA GLU A 60 -6.89 -22.13 -0.54
C GLU A 60 -5.85 -21.56 -1.51
N LYS A 61 -6.26 -21.34 -2.76
CA LYS A 61 -5.42 -20.70 -3.77
C LYS A 61 -5.73 -19.22 -3.82
N THR A 62 -4.70 -18.40 -3.78
CA THR A 62 -4.80 -16.94 -3.84
C THR A 62 -3.69 -16.35 -4.71
N ASN A 63 -3.84 -15.09 -5.13
CA ASN A 63 -2.79 -14.35 -5.82
C ASN A 63 -2.12 -13.38 -4.86
N MET A 64 -0.80 -13.46 -4.72
CA MET A 64 0.02 -12.50 -3.98
C MET A 64 1.06 -11.92 -4.95
N ASP A 65 1.07 -10.59 -5.11
CA ASP A 65 2.01 -9.86 -5.99
C ASP A 65 2.12 -10.38 -7.43
N GLY A 66 1.00 -10.78 -8.02
CA GLY A 66 0.94 -11.31 -9.39
C GLY A 66 1.38 -12.77 -9.53
N GLN A 67 1.66 -13.44 -8.42
CA GLN A 67 2.05 -14.84 -8.34
C GLN A 67 0.94 -15.66 -7.66
N SER A 68 0.59 -16.79 -8.27
CA SER A 68 -0.39 -17.74 -7.74
C SER A 68 0.24 -18.58 -6.64
N VAL A 69 -0.41 -18.61 -5.48
CA VAL A 69 0.07 -19.21 -4.24
C VAL A 69 -1.03 -20.07 -3.61
N THR A 70 -0.69 -21.29 -3.22
CA THR A 70 -1.54 -22.19 -2.43
C THR A 70 -1.15 -22.09 -0.95
N ILE A 71 -2.07 -21.68 -0.08
CA ILE A 71 -1.90 -21.69 1.38
C ILE A 71 -2.56 -22.95 1.91
N ALA A 72 -1.82 -23.79 2.63
CA ALA A 72 -2.29 -25.02 3.24
C ALA A 72 -2.19 -24.95 4.78
N VAL A 73 -3.30 -25.20 5.45
CA VAL A 73 -3.40 -25.32 6.91
C VAL A 73 -3.55 -26.79 7.26
N LEU A 74 -2.63 -27.28 8.08
CA LEU A 74 -2.57 -28.65 8.57
C LEU A 74 -3.08 -28.70 10.01
N THR A 75 -3.88 -29.71 10.32
CA THR A 75 -4.40 -29.97 11.68
C THR A 75 -4.33 -31.46 11.98
N TRP A 76 -3.90 -31.82 13.19
CA TRP A 76 -3.87 -33.21 13.64
C TRP A 76 -5.15 -33.49 14.42
N ARG A 77 -5.79 -34.64 14.20
CA ARG A 77 -6.97 -35.01 14.99
C ARG A 77 -6.51 -35.66 16.30
N GLU A 78 -6.76 -35.01 17.44
CA GLU A 78 -6.75 -35.67 18.74
C GLU A 78 -7.71 -36.87 18.74
N GLN A 79 -7.21 -38.04 19.13
CA GLN A 79 -8.10 -39.12 19.57
C GLN A 79 -8.66 -38.72 20.93
N GLN A 80 -9.96 -38.47 20.98
CA GLN A 80 -10.67 -38.39 22.25
C GLN A 80 -10.62 -39.76 22.93
N GLU A 81 -9.87 -39.89 24.02
CA GLU A 81 -10.26 -40.65 25.22
C GLU A 81 -9.19 -40.51 26.31
N HIS A 82 -9.64 -40.14 27.51
CA HIS A 82 -8.86 -40.03 28.76
C HIS A 82 -7.73 -38.99 28.80
N ARG A 83 -8.09 -37.72 29.04
CA ARG A 83 -7.12 -36.66 29.39
C ARG A 83 -6.83 -36.69 30.89
N ASP A 84 -5.58 -36.97 31.26
CA ASP A 84 -5.08 -36.93 32.64
C ASP A 84 -5.06 -35.46 33.13
N PRO A 85 -5.63 -35.11 34.30
CA PRO A 85 -5.60 -33.75 34.86
C PRO A 85 -4.21 -33.16 35.12
N ARG A 86 -3.13 -33.88 34.82
CA ARG A 86 -1.73 -33.52 35.11
C ARG A 86 -0.87 -33.26 33.87
N GLU A 87 -1.43 -33.30 32.65
CA GLU A 87 -0.65 -32.91 31.47
C GLU A 87 -0.37 -31.40 31.46
N PRO A 88 0.89 -30.97 31.23
CA PRO A 88 1.24 -29.56 31.22
C PRO A 88 0.58 -28.89 30.01
N GLN A 89 -0.27 -27.91 30.29
CA GLN A 89 -0.72 -26.96 29.28
C GLN A 89 0.55 -26.31 28.70
N GLU A 90 0.83 -26.55 27.42
CA GLU A 90 1.27 -25.49 26.52
C GLU A 90 0.67 -24.16 26.98
N PRO A 91 1.42 -23.27 27.63
CA PRO A 91 0.81 -22.12 28.26
C PRO A 91 0.25 -21.28 27.11
N VAL A 92 -1.06 -21.04 27.09
CA VAL A 92 -1.71 -20.07 26.18
C VAL A 92 -0.89 -18.77 26.08
N GLU A 93 -0.21 -18.43 27.18
CA GLU A 93 0.78 -17.37 27.35
C GLU A 93 1.94 -17.41 26.32
N GLU A 94 2.55 -18.57 26.03
CA GLU A 94 3.66 -18.68 25.07
C GLU A 94 3.20 -18.40 23.63
N ARG A 95 2.03 -18.93 23.25
CA ARG A 95 1.45 -18.71 21.92
C ARG A 95 1.00 -17.25 21.74
N LEU A 96 0.42 -16.65 22.78
CA LEU A 96 0.08 -15.23 22.79
C LEU A 96 1.33 -14.36 22.69
N ALA A 97 2.37 -14.67 23.45
CA ALA A 97 3.64 -13.92 23.40
C ALA A 97 4.27 -13.95 21.99
N LEU A 98 4.18 -15.08 21.28
CA LEU A 98 4.70 -15.18 19.91
C LEU A 98 3.89 -14.33 18.93
N LEU A 99 2.55 -14.36 19.02
CA LEU A 99 1.67 -13.55 18.16
C LEU A 99 1.84 -12.05 18.44
N GLU A 100 1.90 -11.66 19.71
CA GLU A 100 2.20 -10.28 20.11
C GLU A 100 3.54 -9.84 19.54
N LYS A 101 4.56 -10.70 19.59
CA LYS A 101 5.88 -10.34 19.06
C LYS A 101 5.85 -10.11 17.55
N VAL A 102 5.12 -10.94 16.81
CA VAL A 102 4.94 -10.74 15.35
C VAL A 102 4.27 -9.39 15.08
N LEU A 103 3.14 -9.12 15.73
CA LEU A 103 2.39 -7.85 15.57
C LEU A 103 3.20 -6.62 16.04
N ASP A 104 4.14 -6.80 16.96
CA ASP A 104 5.01 -5.74 17.43
C ASP A 104 6.16 -5.41 16.49
N THR A 105 6.54 -6.36 15.61
CA THR A 105 7.64 -6.19 14.65
C THR A 105 7.21 -5.66 13.29
N VAL A 106 5.91 -5.68 12.97
CA VAL A 106 5.43 -5.12 11.70
C VAL A 106 5.57 -3.60 11.68
N TYR A 107 5.90 -3.07 10.50
CA TYR A 107 6.05 -1.62 10.29
C TYR A 107 4.72 -0.87 10.26
N GLU A 108 3.62 -1.57 9.98
CA GLU A 108 2.28 -0.98 10.05
C GLU A 108 1.90 -0.77 11.51
N GLY A 109 1.24 0.35 11.78
CA GLY A 109 0.62 0.59 13.06
C GLY A 109 -0.56 -0.37 13.26
N VAL A 110 -0.59 -1.08 14.38
CA VAL A 110 -1.65 -2.03 14.71
C VAL A 110 -2.28 -1.66 16.04
N ILE A 111 -3.60 -1.53 16.03
CA ILE A 111 -4.42 -1.37 17.23
C ILE A 111 -5.58 -2.36 17.21
N VAL A 112 -5.84 -2.97 18.37
CA VAL A 112 -6.94 -3.92 18.57
C VAL A 112 -7.83 -3.42 19.69
N THR A 113 -9.14 -3.51 19.51
CA THR A 113 -10.13 -3.17 20.53
C THR A 113 -11.13 -4.30 20.75
N ASP A 114 -11.78 -4.29 21.91
CA ASP A 114 -13.03 -5.03 22.10
C ASP A 114 -14.19 -4.38 21.33
N THR A 115 -15.39 -4.93 21.51
CA THR A 115 -16.63 -4.45 20.89
C THR A 115 -17.09 -3.09 21.42
N GLU A 116 -16.64 -2.67 22.60
CA GLU A 116 -16.96 -1.37 23.18
C GLU A 116 -15.96 -0.27 22.78
N GLY A 117 -14.83 -0.64 22.17
CA GLY A 117 -13.76 0.27 21.75
C GLY A 117 -12.68 0.46 22.81
N LYS A 118 -12.57 -0.45 23.78
CA LYS A 118 -11.44 -0.49 24.73
C LYS A 118 -10.22 -1.07 24.04
N ILE A 119 -9.08 -0.41 24.16
CA ILE A 119 -7.83 -0.79 23.51
C ILE A 119 -7.24 -2.01 24.24
N ILE A 120 -7.08 -3.11 23.51
CA ILE A 120 -6.49 -4.37 23.99
C ILE A 120 -5.02 -4.45 23.60
N PHE A 121 -4.66 -3.98 22.40
CA PHE A 121 -3.30 -4.07 21.87
C PHE A 121 -2.93 -2.82 21.08
N PHE A 122 -1.66 -2.42 21.17
CA PHE A 122 -1.11 -1.22 20.55
C PHE A 122 0.37 -1.44 20.24
N ASN A 123 0.75 -1.59 18.98
CA ASN A 123 2.12 -2.00 18.63
C ASN A 123 3.16 -0.87 18.67
N SER A 124 4.44 -1.23 18.65
CA SER A 124 5.57 -0.28 18.68
C SER A 124 5.59 0.70 17.49
N ALA A 125 5.10 0.26 16.32
CA ALA A 125 4.96 1.13 15.16
C ALA A 125 3.96 2.25 15.42
N LEU A 126 2.81 1.93 16.04
CA LEU A 126 1.80 2.91 16.39
C LEU A 126 2.27 3.84 17.53
N GLU A 127 3.07 3.36 18.49
CA GLU A 127 3.72 4.24 19.49
C GLU A 127 4.61 5.29 18.84
N SER A 128 5.33 4.88 17.78
CA SER A 128 6.22 5.76 17.03
C SER A 128 5.44 6.77 16.18
N MET A 129 4.34 6.33 15.55
CA MET A 129 3.48 7.18 14.72
C MET A 129 2.71 8.22 15.56
N GLU A 130 2.10 7.79 16.67
CA GLU A 130 1.24 8.64 17.50
C GLU A 130 2.03 9.41 18.57
N GLY A 131 3.23 8.94 18.90
CA GLY A 131 4.04 9.49 19.98
C GLY A 131 3.47 9.21 21.38
N LEU A 132 2.55 8.26 21.49
CA LEU A 132 1.91 7.77 22.72
C LEU A 132 2.57 6.46 23.17
N LYS A 133 2.61 6.19 24.47
CA LYS A 133 3.10 4.90 24.99
C LYS A 133 1.98 3.89 25.13
N ARG A 134 2.26 2.63 24.79
CA ARG A 134 1.36 1.47 24.96
C ARG A 134 0.77 1.46 26.37
N ASP A 135 1.62 1.62 27.39
CA ASP A 135 1.23 1.59 28.80
C ASP A 135 0.28 2.73 29.21
N GLU A 136 0.19 3.80 28.41
CA GLU A 136 -0.70 4.94 28.65
C GLU A 136 -2.06 4.81 27.95
N VAL A 137 -2.18 3.89 26.98
CA VAL A 137 -3.35 3.74 26.10
C VAL A 137 -4.05 2.39 26.22
N VAL A 138 -3.30 1.30 26.43
CA VAL A 138 -3.89 -0.03 26.60
C VAL A 138 -4.76 -0.05 27.85
N GLY A 139 -5.96 -0.61 27.72
CA GLY A 139 -6.98 -0.65 28.76
C GLY A 139 -7.89 0.58 28.80
N ARG A 140 -7.62 1.62 27.99
CA ARG A 140 -8.48 2.81 27.87
C ARG A 140 -9.37 2.73 26.63
N TYR A 141 -10.40 3.55 26.59
CA TYR A 141 -11.28 3.63 25.42
C TYR A 141 -10.70 4.54 24.34
N LEU A 142 -10.94 4.21 23.07
CA LEU A 142 -10.56 5.07 21.94
C LEU A 142 -11.04 6.52 22.12
N SER A 143 -12.23 6.71 22.68
CA SER A 143 -12.83 8.03 22.99
C SER A 143 -12.07 8.86 24.02
N GLU A 144 -11.33 8.21 24.93
CA GLU A 144 -10.52 8.89 25.94
C GLU A 144 -9.15 9.28 25.41
N VAL A 145 -8.60 8.48 24.50
CA VAL A 145 -7.27 8.67 23.91
C VAL A 145 -7.35 9.67 22.75
N TYR A 146 -8.32 9.48 21.86
CA TYR A 146 -8.51 10.28 20.67
C TYR A 146 -9.70 11.21 20.84
N LYS A 147 -9.43 12.50 21.01
CA LYS A 147 -10.47 13.55 21.09
C LYS A 147 -11.02 13.87 19.70
N VAL A 148 -11.82 12.97 19.13
CA VAL A 148 -12.44 13.17 17.81
C VAL A 148 -13.85 13.75 17.97
N SER A 149 -14.25 14.59 17.01
CA SER A 149 -15.54 15.29 16.98
C SER A 149 -16.72 14.45 16.48
N SER A 150 -16.55 13.14 16.28
CA SER A 150 -17.58 12.23 15.79
C SER A 150 -18.14 11.36 16.92
N ASP A 151 -19.42 11.02 16.82
CA ASP A 151 -20.12 10.20 17.84
C ASP A 151 -19.64 8.73 17.87
N LYS A 152 -18.95 8.25 16.83
CA LYS A 152 -18.44 6.87 16.72
C LYS A 152 -17.06 6.80 16.09
N PHE A 153 -16.29 5.80 16.52
CA PHE A 153 -15.01 5.41 15.93
C PHE A 153 -15.19 4.34 14.85
N ASP A 154 -14.27 4.29 13.88
CA ASP A 154 -14.30 3.30 12.79
C ASP A 154 -14.31 1.85 13.30
N HIS A 155 -13.66 1.57 14.44
CA HIS A 155 -13.73 0.27 15.12
C HIS A 155 -15.17 -0.11 15.51
N GLN A 156 -15.96 0.83 16.03
CA GLN A 156 -17.37 0.57 16.36
C GLN A 156 -18.21 0.37 15.10
N LEU A 157 -17.92 1.10 14.01
CA LEU A 157 -18.64 0.94 12.74
C LEU A 157 -18.45 -0.46 12.15
N VAL A 158 -17.24 -1.02 12.19
CA VAL A 158 -17.00 -2.38 11.68
C VAL A 158 -17.52 -3.47 12.62
N VAL A 159 -17.57 -3.21 13.93
CA VAL A 159 -18.22 -4.12 14.90
C VAL A 159 -19.73 -4.16 14.68
N GLU A 160 -20.38 -3.01 14.50
CA GLU A 160 -21.82 -2.93 14.27
C GLU A 160 -22.25 -3.48 12.91
N SER A 161 -21.46 -3.21 11.87
CA SER A 161 -21.79 -3.66 10.50
C SER A 161 -21.37 -5.11 10.24
N GLY A 162 -20.34 -5.61 10.92
CA GLY A 162 -19.71 -6.89 10.61
C GLY A 162 -18.90 -6.92 9.31
N GLU A 163 -18.76 -5.78 8.64
CA GLU A 163 -18.08 -5.65 7.36
C GLU A 163 -16.75 -4.88 7.50
N PRO A 164 -15.68 -5.31 6.81
CA PRO A 164 -14.42 -4.57 6.80
C PRO A 164 -14.56 -3.20 6.12
N TYR A 165 -13.83 -2.21 6.63
CA TYR A 165 -13.73 -0.88 6.04
C TYR A 165 -12.27 -0.59 5.66
N LYS A 166 -11.96 -0.57 4.35
CA LYS A 166 -10.58 -0.64 3.84
C LYS A 166 -10.12 0.65 3.17
N GLU A 167 -8.80 0.88 3.22
CA GLU A 167 -8.06 1.91 2.49
C GLU A 167 -8.62 3.34 2.65
N HIS A 168 -9.10 3.65 3.85
CA HIS A 168 -9.59 4.98 4.14
C HIS A 168 -8.41 5.91 4.42
N SER A 169 -8.19 6.88 3.52
CA SER A 169 -7.20 7.93 3.71
C SER A 169 -7.79 9.03 4.59
N THR A 170 -7.17 9.29 5.73
CA THR A 170 -7.55 10.39 6.60
C THR A 170 -6.31 11.22 6.97
N THR A 171 -6.49 12.54 6.97
CA THR A 171 -5.52 13.45 7.56
C THR A 171 -5.90 13.61 9.02
N TYR A 172 -5.02 13.15 9.90
CA TYR A 172 -5.18 13.21 11.35
C TYR A 172 -4.09 14.09 11.97
N PHE A 173 -4.41 14.73 13.10
CA PHE A 173 -3.42 15.43 13.91
C PHE A 173 -3.15 14.59 15.14
N THR A 174 -1.90 14.15 15.34
CA THR A 174 -1.52 13.34 16.51
C THR A 174 -1.87 14.06 17.81
N ALA A 175 -1.82 13.33 18.93
CA ALA A 175 -1.95 13.91 20.27
C ALA A 175 -0.93 15.06 20.54
N LYS A 176 0.15 15.14 19.75
CA LYS A 176 1.18 16.19 19.80
C LYS A 176 0.95 17.34 18.81
N GLY A 177 -0.10 17.28 17.98
CA GLY A 177 -0.46 18.31 17.01
C GLY A 177 0.29 18.23 15.68
N GLU A 178 0.98 17.12 15.39
CA GLU A 178 1.63 16.90 14.09
C GLU A 178 0.63 16.37 13.06
N GLU A 179 0.62 16.95 11.86
CA GLU A 179 -0.23 16.49 10.75
C GLU A 179 0.35 15.20 10.15
N ILE A 180 -0.41 14.12 10.23
CA ILE A 180 -0.05 12.82 9.65
C ILE A 180 -1.10 12.42 8.62
N ASN A 181 -0.63 12.02 7.43
CA ASN A 181 -1.46 11.40 6.42
C ASN A 181 -1.49 9.89 6.68
N LEU A 182 -2.61 9.40 7.17
CA LEU A 182 -2.76 8.01 7.59
C LEU A 182 -3.75 7.29 6.67
N VAL A 183 -3.33 6.14 6.14
CA VAL A 183 -4.24 5.21 5.46
C VAL A 183 -4.55 4.10 6.44
N ALA A 184 -5.82 3.95 6.81
CA ALA A 184 -6.29 2.94 7.74
C ALA A 184 -7.21 1.92 7.06
N SER A 185 -7.11 0.66 7.49
CA SER A 185 -8.10 -0.37 7.20
C SER A 185 -8.55 -1.02 8.51
N TYR A 186 -9.85 -1.23 8.66
CA TYR A 186 -10.52 -1.71 9.86
C TYR A 186 -11.23 -3.03 9.58
N TYR A 187 -11.10 -3.96 10.51
CA TYR A 187 -11.62 -5.32 10.35
C TYR A 187 -12.30 -5.77 11.64
N PRO A 188 -13.53 -6.32 11.57
CA PRO A 188 -14.12 -6.99 12.72
C PRO A 188 -13.41 -8.32 13.00
N VAL A 189 -13.31 -8.68 14.27
CA VAL A 189 -12.76 -9.95 14.71
C VAL A 189 -13.90 -10.80 15.24
N SER A 190 -14.09 -11.99 14.66
CA SER A 190 -15.12 -12.93 15.10
C SER A 190 -14.53 -14.20 15.69
N HIS A 191 -15.18 -14.74 16.72
CA HIS A 191 -14.90 -16.04 17.29
C HIS A 191 -16.21 -16.81 17.46
N GLN A 192 -16.27 -18.03 16.92
CA GLN A 192 -17.48 -18.88 16.95
C GLN A 192 -18.74 -18.20 16.37
N GLY A 193 -18.57 -17.29 15.41
CA GLY A 193 -19.68 -16.60 14.75
C GLY A 193 -20.15 -15.32 15.44
N GLU A 194 -19.56 -14.97 16.59
CA GLU A 194 -19.82 -13.70 17.28
C GLU A 194 -18.65 -12.74 17.09
N ILE A 195 -18.94 -11.46 16.85
CA ILE A 195 -17.91 -10.41 16.78
C ILE A 195 -17.47 -10.11 18.22
N ILE A 196 -16.17 -10.28 18.47
CA ILE A 196 -15.55 -10.08 19.78
C ILE A 196 -14.70 -8.80 19.85
N GLY A 197 -14.54 -8.10 18.73
CA GLY A 197 -13.80 -6.84 18.68
C GLY A 197 -13.47 -6.41 17.26
N ALA A 198 -12.48 -5.54 17.13
CA ALA A 198 -11.97 -5.08 15.85
C ALA A 198 -10.47 -4.77 15.92
N PHE A 199 -9.80 -4.82 14.78
CA PHE A 199 -8.44 -4.30 14.65
C PHE A 199 -8.32 -3.36 13.47
N SER A 200 -7.29 -2.52 13.49
CA SER A 200 -6.90 -1.73 12.33
C SER A 200 -5.42 -1.78 12.02
N LEU A 201 -5.15 -1.55 10.74
CA LEU A 201 -3.83 -1.42 10.15
C LEU A 201 -3.68 0.00 9.65
N CYS A 202 -2.67 0.69 10.18
CA CYS A 202 -2.41 2.10 9.96
C CYS A 202 -1.06 2.28 9.27
N ARG A 203 -1.06 2.97 8.13
CA ARG A 203 0.19 3.35 7.45
C ARG A 203 0.34 4.86 7.45
N ASP A 204 1.45 5.33 8.02
CA ASP A 204 1.92 6.70 7.82
C ASP A 204 2.48 6.85 6.40
N PHE A 205 1.75 7.57 5.55
CA PHE A 205 2.17 7.88 4.18
C PHE A 205 2.97 9.18 4.07
N THR A 206 3.14 9.93 5.16
CA THR A 206 3.89 11.18 5.20
C THR A 206 5.34 10.95 4.79
N ARG A 207 5.95 9.86 5.28
CA ARG A 207 7.34 9.51 4.98
C ARG A 207 7.54 9.09 3.52
N ILE A 208 6.55 8.45 2.90
CA ILE A 208 6.56 8.10 1.47
C ILE A 208 6.47 9.38 0.64
N LYS A 209 5.55 10.31 0.98
CA LYS A 209 5.47 11.63 0.33
C LYS A 209 6.81 12.37 0.42
N ASP A 210 7.41 12.44 1.61
CA ASP A 210 8.71 13.07 1.84
C ASP A 210 9.83 12.46 0.99
N LEU A 211 9.88 11.13 0.90
CA LEU A 211 10.86 10.43 0.09
C LEU A 211 10.64 10.68 -1.40
N LEU A 212 9.39 10.71 -1.86
CA LEU A 212 9.04 11.07 -3.24
C LEU A 212 9.44 12.52 -3.54
N THR A 213 9.11 13.47 -2.68
CA THR A 213 9.49 14.89 -2.82
C THR A 213 11.00 15.06 -2.79
N LYS A 214 11.71 14.40 -1.88
CA LYS A 214 13.19 14.42 -1.82
C LYS A 214 13.81 13.78 -3.05
N ASN A 215 13.26 12.67 -3.55
CA ASN A 215 13.74 12.03 -4.77
C ASN A 215 13.50 12.95 -5.99
N MET A 216 12.33 13.56 -6.12
CA MET A 216 12.06 14.57 -7.15
C MET A 216 13.02 15.76 -7.06
N ASN A 217 13.29 16.27 -5.86
CA ASN A 217 14.23 17.38 -5.65
C ASN A 217 15.68 16.99 -5.93
N LEU A 218 16.09 15.78 -5.57
CA LEU A 218 17.42 15.25 -5.88
C LEU A 218 17.58 14.98 -7.37
N GLN A 219 16.57 14.42 -8.04
CA GLN A 219 16.54 14.27 -9.48
C GLN A 219 16.67 15.64 -10.16
N ARG A 220 15.93 16.65 -9.70
CA ARG A 220 16.09 18.05 -10.15
C ARG A 220 17.52 18.56 -9.95
N GLN A 221 18.14 18.32 -8.79
CA GLN A 221 19.52 18.76 -8.53
C GLN A 221 20.58 18.01 -9.33
N VAL A 222 20.38 16.72 -9.59
CA VAL A 222 21.27 15.90 -10.44
C VAL A 222 21.10 16.32 -11.90
N GLN A 223 19.88 16.67 -12.31
CA GLN A 223 19.61 17.20 -13.63
C GLN A 223 20.16 18.62 -13.77
N SER A 224 20.08 19.46 -12.73
CA SER A 224 20.60 20.83 -12.72
C SER A 224 22.13 20.89 -12.64
N LYS A 225 22.79 19.91 -12.01
CA LYS A 225 24.26 19.81 -12.00
C LYS A 225 24.86 19.31 -13.31
N ARG A 226 24.03 18.89 -14.28
CA ARG A 226 24.45 18.63 -15.67
C ARG A 226 24.28 19.86 -16.57
N GLU A 227 23.81 20.99 -16.06
CA GLU A 227 23.44 22.19 -16.84
C GLU A 227 24.56 23.22 -16.90
N ASP A 228 25.29 23.23 -18.02
CA ASP A 228 26.02 24.42 -18.49
C ASP A 228 25.64 24.82 -19.93
N ALA A 229 24.52 24.32 -20.48
CA ALA A 229 24.08 24.77 -21.80
C ALA A 229 22.57 24.65 -22.00
N LYS A 230 21.92 25.78 -22.33
CA LYS A 230 20.56 25.92 -22.90
C LYS A 230 19.35 25.74 -21.97
N ASN A 231 19.31 26.37 -20.80
CA ASN A 231 18.02 26.66 -20.16
C ASN A 231 17.51 28.03 -20.63
N LEU A 232 16.31 28.06 -21.23
CA LEU A 232 15.59 29.29 -21.56
C LEU A 232 14.92 29.85 -20.29
N ASN A 233 14.67 31.16 -20.25
CA ASN A 233 14.14 31.86 -19.06
C ASN A 233 12.75 31.38 -18.61
N ASN A 234 12.06 30.58 -19.43
CA ASN A 234 10.72 30.06 -19.20
C ASN A 234 10.71 28.59 -18.70
N GLY A 235 11.87 28.00 -18.40
CA GLY A 235 11.96 26.62 -17.91
C GLY A 235 11.97 25.54 -19.01
N THR A 236 12.07 25.93 -20.29
CA THR A 236 12.28 25.01 -21.41
C THR A 236 13.76 24.92 -21.83
N ARG A 237 14.08 23.88 -22.62
CA ARG A 237 15.42 23.62 -23.17
C ARG A 237 15.47 23.60 -24.70
N TYR A 238 14.33 23.34 -25.35
CA TYR A 238 14.26 23.06 -26.78
C TYR A 238 13.30 23.98 -27.51
N ILE A 239 13.72 24.48 -28.68
CA ILE A 239 12.83 25.12 -29.67
C ILE A 239 12.44 24.11 -30.76
N ILE A 240 11.42 24.43 -31.59
CA ILE A 240 10.97 23.51 -32.66
C ILE A 240 12.13 23.13 -33.59
N GLU A 241 13.04 24.07 -33.83
CA GLU A 241 14.22 23.91 -34.68
C GLU A 241 15.26 22.94 -34.10
N ASP A 242 15.23 22.64 -32.80
CA ASP A 242 16.08 21.61 -32.19
C ASP A 242 15.57 20.18 -32.49
N PHE A 243 14.36 20.03 -33.05
CA PHE A 243 13.83 18.72 -33.45
C PHE A 243 14.50 18.26 -34.76
N ILE A 244 15.44 17.31 -34.65
CA ILE A 244 16.16 16.76 -35.82
C ILE A 244 15.32 15.65 -36.46
N TYR A 245 15.04 15.78 -37.77
CA TYR A 245 14.27 14.79 -38.53
C TYR A 245 14.72 14.71 -39.99
N ALA A 246 14.33 13.64 -40.68
CA ALA A 246 14.71 13.40 -42.08
C ALA A 246 13.57 12.82 -42.95
N SER A 247 12.35 12.68 -42.42
CA SER A 247 11.22 12.08 -43.15
C SER A 247 10.11 13.08 -43.44
N ASP A 248 9.49 12.96 -44.62
CA ASP A 248 8.35 13.80 -45.04
C ASP A 248 7.11 13.65 -44.14
N GLN A 249 7.03 12.56 -43.38
CA GLN A 249 5.99 12.37 -42.38
C GLN A 249 6.21 13.27 -41.16
N ILE A 250 7.45 13.36 -40.68
CA ILE A 250 7.79 14.24 -39.56
C ILE A 250 7.80 15.69 -39.99
N ASP A 251 8.18 16.00 -41.23
CA ASP A 251 8.05 17.37 -41.76
C ASP A 251 6.61 17.89 -41.68
N ARG A 252 5.64 17.05 -42.04
CA ARG A 252 4.21 17.36 -41.89
C ARG A 252 3.80 17.53 -40.42
N LEU A 253 4.36 16.72 -39.51
CA LEU A 253 4.12 16.85 -38.07
C LEU A 253 4.65 18.17 -37.51
N ILE A 254 5.86 18.58 -37.90
CA ILE A 254 6.46 19.86 -37.47
C ILE A 254 5.63 21.05 -37.97
N ASN A 255 5.18 21.01 -39.22
CA ASN A 255 4.27 22.02 -39.76
C ASN A 255 2.93 22.07 -39.01
N GLN A 256 2.39 20.92 -38.57
CA GLN A 256 1.20 20.88 -37.72
C GLN A 256 1.46 21.45 -36.33
N ALA A 257 2.61 21.11 -35.73
CA ALA A 257 3.04 21.61 -34.43
C ALA A 257 3.18 23.13 -34.42
N GLN A 258 3.77 23.72 -35.46
CA GLN A 258 3.86 25.19 -35.61
C GLN A 258 2.48 25.85 -35.71
N LYS A 259 1.55 25.25 -36.44
CA LYS A 259 0.16 25.76 -36.52
C LYS A 259 -0.56 25.63 -35.18
N ALA A 260 -0.36 24.52 -34.48
CA ALA A 260 -0.93 24.28 -33.16
C ALA A 260 -0.40 25.27 -32.12
N ALA A 261 0.88 25.66 -32.20
CA ALA A 261 1.49 26.64 -31.32
C ALA A 261 0.84 28.02 -31.40
N LEU A 262 0.35 28.42 -32.58
CA LEU A 262 -0.34 29.71 -32.79
C LEU A 262 -1.80 29.69 -32.30
N SER A 263 -2.29 28.57 -31.80
CA SER A 263 -3.65 28.37 -31.34
C SER A 263 -3.72 28.31 -29.81
N ASP A 264 -4.83 28.79 -29.25
CA ASP A 264 -5.07 28.70 -27.80
C ASP A 264 -5.66 27.36 -27.33
N PHE A 265 -5.97 26.45 -28.27
CA PHE A 265 -6.52 25.12 -27.97
C PHE A 265 -5.50 24.20 -27.26
N PRO A 266 -5.96 23.29 -26.38
CA PRO A 266 -5.11 22.25 -25.80
C PRO A 266 -4.48 21.36 -26.87
N VAL A 267 -3.19 21.06 -26.71
CA VAL A 267 -2.44 20.18 -27.62
C VAL A 267 -2.10 18.87 -26.91
N LEU A 268 -2.51 17.74 -27.50
CA LEU A 268 -2.13 16.40 -27.05
C LEU A 268 -1.05 15.84 -27.97
N VAL A 269 0.13 15.58 -27.41
CA VAL A 269 1.22 14.88 -28.09
C VAL A 269 1.32 13.47 -27.51
N TYR A 270 1.27 12.47 -28.39
CA TYR A 270 1.33 11.05 -28.02
C TYR A 270 2.25 10.29 -28.99
N GLY A 271 2.73 9.13 -28.55
CA GLY A 271 3.66 8.28 -29.31
C GLY A 271 4.47 7.39 -28.39
N GLU A 272 5.29 6.50 -28.96
CA GLU A 272 6.12 5.59 -28.17
C GLU A 272 7.19 6.31 -27.34
N THR A 273 7.73 5.65 -26.32
CA THR A 273 8.82 6.19 -25.50
C THR A 273 10.07 6.39 -26.36
N GLY A 274 10.72 7.55 -26.23
CA GLY A 274 11.95 7.86 -26.97
C GLY A 274 11.76 8.49 -28.36
N THR A 275 10.52 8.77 -28.79
CA THR A 275 10.23 9.38 -30.12
C THR A 275 10.39 10.91 -30.18
N GLY A 276 10.95 11.54 -29.14
CA GLY A 276 11.21 12.99 -29.13
C GLY A 276 10.03 13.86 -28.68
N LYS A 277 8.98 13.29 -28.07
CA LYS A 277 7.79 14.04 -27.60
C LYS A 277 8.14 15.24 -26.71
N GLU A 278 9.12 15.11 -25.83
CA GLU A 278 9.57 16.19 -24.94
C GLU A 278 10.12 17.40 -25.72
N VAL A 279 10.96 17.14 -26.73
CA VAL A 279 11.53 18.16 -27.61
C VAL A 279 10.41 18.86 -28.39
N LEU A 280 9.44 18.09 -28.90
CA LEU A 280 8.32 18.63 -29.66
C LEU A 280 7.37 19.49 -28.81
N VAL A 281 7.03 19.04 -27.60
CA VAL A 281 6.12 19.78 -26.69
C VAL A 281 6.77 21.09 -26.22
N GLN A 282 8.04 21.08 -25.85
CA GLN A 282 8.77 22.31 -25.49
C GLN A 282 8.91 23.25 -26.69
N GLY A 283 9.15 22.70 -27.88
CA GLY A 283 9.14 23.46 -29.12
C GLY A 283 7.80 24.16 -29.36
N ILE A 284 6.68 23.44 -29.24
CA ILE A 284 5.33 24.00 -29.39
C ILE A 284 5.11 25.15 -28.39
N HIS A 285 5.48 24.97 -27.12
CA HIS A 285 5.39 26.03 -26.10
C HIS A 285 6.18 27.28 -26.52
N ASN A 286 7.43 27.09 -26.94
CA ASN A 286 8.32 28.20 -27.34
C ASN A 286 7.90 28.90 -28.64
N ALA A 287 7.21 28.20 -29.54
CA ALA A 287 6.63 28.77 -30.75
C ALA A 287 5.26 29.42 -30.52
N SER A 288 4.68 29.31 -29.31
CA SER A 288 3.33 29.78 -29.01
C SER A 288 3.26 31.23 -28.52
N THR A 289 2.04 31.75 -28.41
CA THR A 289 1.75 33.02 -27.73
C THR A 289 2.07 33.00 -26.24
N ARG A 290 2.25 31.80 -25.65
CA ARG A 290 2.56 31.58 -24.22
C ARG A 290 4.04 31.30 -23.96
N ARG A 291 4.91 31.52 -24.96
CA ARG A 291 6.36 31.26 -24.84
C ARG A 291 7.03 31.96 -23.66
N ASP A 292 6.50 33.10 -23.21
CA ASP A 292 7.07 33.87 -22.10
C ASP A 292 6.53 33.40 -20.74
N GLU A 293 5.54 32.49 -20.72
CA GLU A 293 4.98 31.86 -19.52
C GLU A 293 5.81 30.64 -19.11
N ALA A 294 5.77 30.32 -17.81
CA ALA A 294 6.47 29.17 -17.25
C ALA A 294 6.00 27.85 -17.87
N PHE A 295 6.96 27.05 -18.34
CA PHE A 295 6.70 25.70 -18.81
C PHE A 295 6.86 24.69 -17.66
N VAL A 296 5.82 23.90 -17.42
CA VAL A 296 5.82 22.86 -16.39
C VAL A 296 5.72 21.49 -17.06
N GLY A 297 6.87 20.84 -17.25
CA GLY A 297 6.94 19.47 -17.75
C GLY A 297 6.67 18.46 -16.64
N ILE A 298 5.65 17.61 -16.79
CA ILE A 298 5.32 16.57 -15.82
C ILE A 298 5.40 15.21 -16.49
N ASN A 299 6.30 14.35 -16.00
CA ASN A 299 6.40 12.98 -16.46
C ASN A 299 5.32 12.12 -15.78
N CYS A 300 4.18 11.99 -16.45
CA CYS A 300 3.04 11.23 -15.95
C CYS A 300 3.34 9.74 -15.72
N ALA A 301 4.37 9.17 -16.35
CA ALA A 301 4.75 7.77 -16.14
C ALA A 301 5.40 7.53 -14.77
N ALA A 302 5.88 8.58 -14.10
CA ALA A 302 6.50 8.50 -12.78
C ALA A 302 5.52 8.75 -11.62
N ILE A 303 4.25 9.05 -11.92
CA ILE A 303 3.22 9.37 -10.92
C ILE A 303 2.18 8.24 -10.91
N PRO A 304 1.91 7.58 -9.76
CA PRO A 304 0.83 6.61 -9.63
C PRO A 304 -0.53 7.20 -10.04
N GLU A 305 -1.35 6.46 -10.78
CA GLU A 305 -2.63 6.95 -11.32
C GLU A 305 -3.56 7.50 -10.23
N THR A 306 -3.55 6.90 -9.04
CA THR A 306 -4.35 7.32 -7.88
C THR A 306 -3.95 8.69 -7.29
N LEU A 307 -2.74 9.16 -7.57
CA LEU A 307 -2.19 10.43 -7.09
C LEU A 307 -2.13 11.50 -8.17
N LEU A 308 -2.35 11.12 -9.44
CA LEU A 308 -2.18 12.01 -10.58
C LEU A 308 -3.13 13.22 -10.48
N GLU A 309 -4.41 12.99 -10.22
CA GLU A 309 -5.43 14.04 -10.25
C GLU A 309 -5.29 15.03 -9.08
N SER A 310 -5.09 14.51 -7.86
CA SER A 310 -4.91 15.33 -6.65
C SER A 310 -3.60 16.12 -6.66
N THR A 311 -2.53 15.56 -7.25
CA THR A 311 -1.22 16.24 -7.36
C THR A 311 -1.21 17.28 -8.48
N LEU A 312 -1.83 17.00 -9.63
CA LEU A 312 -1.83 17.91 -10.78
C LEU A 312 -2.76 19.10 -10.59
N PHE A 313 -4.02 18.86 -10.21
CA PHE A 313 -5.07 19.89 -10.24
C PHE A 313 -5.41 20.44 -8.86
N GLY A 314 -5.02 19.72 -7.81
CA GLY A 314 -5.35 20.05 -6.44
C GLY A 314 -6.71 19.49 -6.04
N THR A 315 -7.08 19.70 -4.79
CA THR A 315 -8.35 19.27 -4.21
C THR A 315 -9.17 20.48 -3.80
N VAL A 316 -10.46 20.50 -4.14
CA VAL A 316 -11.39 21.54 -3.66
C VAL A 316 -11.91 21.13 -2.28
N LYS A 317 -12.04 22.09 -1.36
CA LYS A 317 -12.61 21.82 -0.04
C LYS A 317 -14.01 21.20 -0.20
N GLY A 318 -14.20 19.99 0.33
CA GLY A 318 -15.46 19.24 0.22
C GLY A 318 -15.64 18.37 -1.03
N ALA A 319 -14.62 18.16 -1.86
CA ALA A 319 -14.69 17.19 -2.97
C ALA A 319 -14.92 15.74 -2.49
N PHE A 320 -14.52 15.43 -1.24
CA PHE A 320 -14.87 14.25 -0.47
C PHE A 320 -14.88 14.60 1.03
N THR A 321 -15.39 13.71 1.88
CA THR A 321 -15.44 13.91 3.34
C THR A 321 -14.03 14.09 3.91
N GLY A 322 -13.72 15.29 4.39
CA GLY A 322 -12.39 15.65 4.90
C GLY A 322 -11.47 16.35 3.89
N ALA A 323 -11.91 16.60 2.65
CA ALA A 323 -11.12 17.34 1.67
C ALA A 323 -10.79 18.76 2.19
N VAL A 324 -9.55 18.97 2.56
CA VAL A 324 -8.96 20.30 2.78
C VAL A 324 -8.55 20.83 1.41
N GLY A 325 -8.88 22.09 1.12
CA GLY A 325 -8.53 22.70 -0.15
C GLY A 325 -7.01 22.75 -0.31
N GLN A 326 -6.47 22.18 -1.38
CA GLN A 326 -5.05 22.17 -1.67
C GLN A 326 -4.84 22.50 -3.15
N SER A 327 -3.99 23.48 -3.45
CA SER A 327 -3.68 23.85 -4.83
C SER A 327 -2.79 22.78 -5.46
N GLY A 328 -3.11 22.38 -6.69
CA GLY A 328 -2.30 21.43 -7.46
C GLY A 328 -1.08 22.10 -8.06
N VAL A 329 -0.11 21.29 -8.49
CA VAL A 329 1.13 21.78 -9.07
C VAL A 329 0.87 22.59 -10.35
N VAL A 330 -0.18 22.23 -11.12
CA VAL A 330 -0.60 23.00 -12.31
C VAL A 330 -1.22 24.34 -11.92
N SER A 331 -2.06 24.37 -10.88
CA SER A 331 -2.77 25.59 -10.45
C SER A 331 -1.91 26.57 -9.66
N GLU A 332 -0.81 26.11 -9.05
CA GLU A 332 0.11 26.95 -8.27
C GLU A 332 1.25 27.54 -9.13
N GLN A 333 1.65 26.88 -10.23
CA GLN A 333 2.81 27.27 -11.04
C GLN A 333 2.48 27.71 -12.48
N ALA A 334 1.34 27.30 -13.03
CA ALA A 334 0.90 27.73 -14.35
C ALA A 334 -0.28 28.67 -14.21
N GLY A 335 -0.15 29.88 -14.76
CA GLY A 335 -1.33 30.66 -15.14
C GLY A 335 -2.15 29.93 -16.22
N LYS A 336 -2.79 30.67 -17.13
CA LYS A 336 -3.72 30.13 -18.16
C LYS A 336 -3.10 29.18 -19.22
N GLY A 337 -1.91 28.62 -19.01
CA GLY A 337 -1.19 27.79 -19.99
C GLY A 337 -1.12 26.33 -19.57
N HIS A 338 -1.96 25.47 -20.16
CA HIS A 338 -1.85 24.02 -19.97
C HIS A 338 -1.30 23.35 -21.24
N THR A 339 -0.28 22.51 -21.12
CA THR A 339 0.10 21.51 -22.14
C THR A 339 0.54 20.25 -21.41
N VAL A 340 -0.17 19.14 -21.64
CA VAL A 340 0.04 17.86 -20.96
C VAL A 340 0.55 16.86 -22.00
N SER A 341 1.69 16.22 -21.73
CA SER A 341 2.25 15.16 -22.57
C SER A 341 1.99 13.80 -21.91
N ARG A 342 1.58 12.80 -22.70
CA ARG A 342 1.48 11.39 -22.27
C ARG A 342 2.47 10.52 -23.03
#